data_AF-A0A955IT59-F1
#
_entry.id   AF-A0A955IT59-F1
#
_cell.length_a   1.000
_cell.length_b   1.000
_cell.length_c   1.000
_cell.angle_alpha   90.00
_cell.angle_beta   90.00
_cell.angle_gamma   90.00
#
_symmetry.space_group_name_H-M   'P 1'
#
loop_
_entity.id
_entity.type
_entity.pdbx_description
1 polymer ?
#
loop_
_entity_poly.entity_id
_entity_poly.type
_entity_poly.pdbx_seq_one_letter_code
_entity_poly.pdbx_strand_id
1 'polypeptide(L)'
;MTRRRMSFPLAACSILCLGVSSSMGAPVKVFILMGQSNMVGFGRVEPETTTGTLANLVEVEGMYPHLQQADGSWTVRDDVWCVKTTVGQKQGWLAPSFGARDTFIGPEFQFGHVVGDAFEEPVLIIKASQGNRSLGWDILPPGSERFEHEGRTYAGYGDDTPSWVEGEEKKPVNWYAGKQYDDFV
;
A
#
# COMPACT_ATOMS: atom_id res chain seq x y z
N MET A 1 1.73 -3.12 76.27
CA MET A 1 2.83 -3.25 75.29
C MET A 1 2.26 -3.92 74.04
N THR A 2 2.08 -3.11 73.01
CA THR A 2 1.29 -3.38 71.80
C THR A 2 2.07 -4.24 70.82
N ARG A 3 1.55 -5.41 70.38
CA ARG A 3 2.06 -6.11 69.19
C ARG A 3 1.06 -5.97 68.05
N ARG A 4 1.51 -5.25 67.04
CA ARG A 4 0.82 -4.85 65.81
C ARG A 4 0.34 -6.07 65.03
N ARG A 5 -0.93 -6.08 64.62
CA ARG A 5 -1.43 -6.91 63.54
C ARG A 5 -0.89 -6.34 62.22
N MET A 6 -0.10 -7.10 61.48
CA MET A 6 0.23 -6.77 60.09
C MET A 6 -1.02 -7.04 59.26
N SER A 7 -1.64 -5.96 58.78
CA SER A 7 -2.62 -5.99 57.72
C SER A 7 -1.86 -5.96 56.40
N PHE A 8 -1.89 -7.07 55.65
CA PHE A 8 -1.52 -7.05 54.23
C PHE A 8 -2.65 -6.38 53.46
N PRO A 9 -2.42 -5.27 52.73
CA PRO A 9 -3.42 -4.77 51.82
C PRO A 9 -3.51 -5.74 50.65
N LEU A 10 -4.69 -6.33 50.42
CA LEU A 10 -5.02 -6.89 49.11
C LEU A 10 -5.02 -5.70 48.14
N ALA A 11 -3.94 -5.56 47.37
CA ALA A 11 -3.96 -4.72 46.18
C ALA A 11 -4.87 -5.42 45.16
N ALA A 12 -6.12 -4.98 45.07
CA ALA A 12 -6.99 -5.33 43.97
C ALA A 12 -6.36 -4.75 42.70
N CYS A 13 -5.64 -5.59 41.96
CA CYS A 13 -5.19 -5.29 40.62
C CYS A 13 -6.44 -5.28 39.73
N SER A 14 -7.04 -4.11 39.58
CA SER A 14 -8.09 -3.86 38.60
C SER A 14 -7.45 -4.03 37.23
N ILE A 15 -7.49 -5.26 36.70
CA ILE A 15 -7.30 -5.49 35.27
C ILE A 15 -8.45 -4.74 34.60
N LEU A 16 -8.17 -3.51 34.19
CA LEU A 16 -9.00 -2.81 33.23
C LEU A 16 -8.82 -3.61 31.93
N CYS A 17 -9.62 -4.65 31.74
CA CYS A 17 -9.89 -5.17 30.42
C CYS A 17 -10.52 -4.01 29.66
N LEU A 18 -9.70 -3.19 29.02
CA LEU A 18 -10.12 -2.41 27.86
C LEU A 18 -10.67 -3.46 26.91
N GLY A 19 -11.99 -3.60 26.93
CA GLY A 19 -12.68 -4.51 26.04
C GLY A 19 -12.26 -4.12 24.64
N VAL A 20 -11.56 -5.01 23.95
CA VAL A 20 -11.56 -5.01 22.49
C VAL A 20 -13.02 -5.23 22.15
N SER A 21 -13.73 -4.13 21.92
CA SER A 21 -15.08 -4.16 21.39
C SER A 21 -14.90 -4.70 19.97
N SER A 22 -14.93 -6.02 19.82
CA SER A 22 -15.01 -6.63 18.51
C SER A 22 -16.32 -6.17 17.91
N SER A 23 -16.24 -5.22 16.99
CA SER A 23 -17.40 -4.71 16.25
C SER A 23 -17.81 -5.75 15.22
N MET A 24 -18.20 -6.94 15.69
CA MET A 24 -18.82 -7.97 14.87
C MET A 24 -20.09 -7.38 14.26
N GLY A 25 -19.99 -6.93 13.01
CA GLY A 25 -21.07 -6.30 12.25
C GLY A 25 -20.83 -4.86 11.80
N ALA A 26 -19.74 -4.19 12.20
CA ALA A 26 -19.40 -2.89 11.64
C ALA A 26 -18.91 -3.02 10.18
N PRO A 27 -19.28 -2.07 9.30
CA PRO A 27 -18.81 -2.08 7.92
C PRO A 27 -17.30 -1.83 7.85
N VAL A 28 -16.60 -2.55 6.99
CA VAL A 28 -15.18 -2.30 6.70
C VAL A 28 -15.04 -1.12 5.76
N LYS A 29 -14.09 -0.20 6.03
CA LYS A 29 -13.73 0.86 5.07
C LYS A 29 -12.72 0.31 4.07
N VAL A 30 -13.08 0.30 2.78
CA VAL A 30 -12.23 -0.27 1.74
C VAL A 30 -11.64 0.84 0.86
N PHE A 31 -10.32 0.83 0.71
CA PHE A 31 -9.59 1.73 -0.18
C PHE A 31 -8.82 0.92 -1.22
N ILE A 32 -8.93 1.34 -2.48
CA ILE A 32 -8.19 0.72 -3.58
C ILE A 32 -7.06 1.66 -3.98
N LEU A 33 -5.82 1.17 -3.85
CA LEU A 33 -4.62 1.86 -4.26
C LEU A 33 -4.14 1.29 -5.60
N MET A 34 -4.31 2.08 -6.66
CA MET A 34 -3.95 1.70 -8.03
C MET A 34 -2.90 2.62 -8.60
N GLY A 35 -2.07 2.09 -9.50
CA GLY A 35 -1.06 2.85 -10.22
C GLY A 35 0.15 2.02 -10.63
N GLN A 36 1.24 2.70 -10.96
CA GLN A 36 2.48 2.08 -11.41
C GLN A 36 3.55 2.00 -10.30
N SER A 37 4.84 2.02 -10.66
CA SER A 37 5.99 1.82 -9.76
C SER A 37 5.91 2.65 -8.47
N ASN A 38 5.57 3.93 -8.52
CA ASN A 38 5.47 4.76 -7.32
C ASN A 38 4.36 4.29 -6.36
N MET A 39 3.26 3.75 -6.88
CA MET A 39 2.23 3.10 -6.07
C MET A 39 2.70 1.73 -5.58
N VAL A 40 3.35 0.93 -6.43
CA VAL A 40 3.96 -0.36 -6.04
C VAL A 40 4.88 -0.17 -4.82
N GLY A 41 5.58 0.96 -4.75
CA GLY A 41 6.34 1.37 -3.59
C GLY A 41 7.79 0.97 -3.69
N PHE A 42 8.61 1.91 -4.16
CA PHE A 42 10.07 1.75 -4.24
C PHE A 42 10.81 2.57 -3.17
N GLY A 43 10.12 3.08 -2.16
CA GLY A 43 10.75 3.73 -1.01
C GLY A 43 11.47 2.70 -0.16
N ARG A 44 12.75 2.93 0.14
CA ARG A 44 13.55 2.02 0.97
C ARG A 44 13.30 2.31 2.44
N VAL A 45 13.15 1.26 3.24
CA VAL A 45 13.04 1.40 4.70
C VAL A 45 14.41 1.78 5.28
N GLU A 46 15.45 1.04 4.90
CA GLU A 46 16.80 1.14 5.46
C GLU A 46 17.85 1.51 4.39
N PRO A 47 19.06 1.94 4.79
CA PRO A 47 19.49 2.29 6.16
C PRO A 47 19.28 3.78 6.48
N GLU A 48 19.37 4.14 7.75
CA GLU A 48 19.31 5.51 8.30
C GLU A 48 20.43 6.42 7.79
N THR A 49 21.56 5.83 7.39
CA THR A 49 22.71 6.55 6.80
C THR A 49 22.49 7.01 5.37
N THR A 50 21.42 6.56 4.71
CA THR A 50 21.09 6.96 3.33
C THR A 50 19.99 8.00 3.34
N THR A 51 20.28 9.22 2.89
CA THR A 51 19.28 10.29 2.80
C THR A 51 18.04 9.87 2.02
N GLY A 52 16.87 10.07 2.62
CA GLY A 52 15.56 9.79 2.00
C GLY A 52 15.03 8.37 2.19
N THR A 53 15.71 7.49 2.94
CA THR A 53 15.10 6.25 3.43
C THR A 53 14.14 6.55 4.59
N LEU A 54 13.23 5.60 4.90
CA LEU A 54 12.32 5.77 6.04
C LEU A 54 13.08 5.93 7.36
N ALA A 55 14.09 5.09 7.60
CA ALA A 55 14.96 5.14 8.78
C ALA A 55 15.67 6.49 8.89
N ASN A 56 16.17 7.05 7.77
CA ASN A 56 16.81 8.35 7.78
C ASN A 56 15.83 9.47 8.18
N LEU A 57 14.63 9.48 7.58
CA LEU A 57 13.61 10.48 7.88
C LEU A 57 13.15 10.41 9.34
N VAL A 58 13.00 9.20 9.89
CA VAL A 58 12.45 9.01 11.24
C VAL A 58 13.52 9.17 12.32
N GLU A 59 14.67 8.52 12.16
CA GLU A 59 15.70 8.43 13.20
C GLU A 59 16.69 9.60 13.16
N VAL A 60 16.99 10.14 11.97
CA VAL A 60 17.98 11.21 11.80
C VAL A 60 17.30 12.57 11.68
N GLU A 61 16.25 12.68 10.86
CA GLU A 61 15.53 13.95 10.66
C GLU A 61 14.40 14.18 11.69
N GLY A 62 14.02 13.16 12.46
CA GLY A 62 12.98 13.27 13.49
C GLY A 62 11.56 13.48 12.94
N MET A 63 11.33 13.11 11.67
CA MET A 63 10.04 13.21 11.02
C MET A 63 9.18 11.97 11.31
N TYR A 64 7.85 12.14 11.34
CA TYR A 64 6.90 11.01 11.46
C TYR A 64 7.18 10.05 12.65
N PRO A 65 7.36 10.56 13.88
CA PRO A 65 7.75 9.73 15.03
C PRO A 65 6.74 8.63 15.37
N HIS A 66 5.48 8.75 14.93
CA HIS A 66 4.44 7.71 15.10
C HIS A 66 4.72 6.43 14.30
N LEU A 67 5.64 6.47 13.33
CA LEU A 67 6.00 5.31 12.52
C LEU A 67 6.99 4.37 13.22
N GLN A 68 7.61 4.79 14.33
CA GLN A 68 8.53 3.96 15.10
C GLN A 68 8.08 3.86 16.57
N GLN A 69 8.19 2.65 17.11
CA GLN A 69 7.90 2.36 18.51
C GLN A 69 9.09 2.73 19.41
N ALA A 70 8.83 2.80 20.72
CA ALA A 70 9.85 3.14 21.71
C ALA A 70 11.04 2.15 21.76
N ASP A 71 10.86 0.92 21.30
CA ASP A 71 11.91 -0.10 21.21
C ASP A 71 12.71 -0.06 19.89
N GLY A 72 12.42 0.92 19.02
CA GLY A 72 13.03 1.09 17.71
C GLY A 72 12.39 0.26 16.60
N SER A 73 11.41 -0.60 16.91
CA SER A 73 10.69 -1.35 15.88
C SER A 73 9.72 -0.46 15.09
N TRP A 74 9.50 -0.79 13.83
CA TRP A 74 8.52 -0.09 13.01
C TRP A 74 7.09 -0.37 13.48
N THR A 75 6.24 0.65 13.50
CA THR A 75 4.83 0.52 13.89
C THR A 75 4.08 -0.42 12.94
N VAL A 76 3.30 -1.32 13.54
CA VAL A 76 2.34 -2.19 12.85
C VAL A 76 0.93 -1.80 13.29
N ARG A 77 0.01 -1.62 12.35
CA ARG A 77 -1.40 -1.29 12.61
C ARG A 77 -2.26 -2.55 12.57
N ASP A 78 -2.92 -2.86 13.68
CA ASP A 78 -3.82 -4.02 13.84
C ASP A 78 -5.30 -3.70 13.53
N ASP A 79 -5.57 -2.47 13.11
CA ASP A 79 -6.86 -1.95 12.64
C ASP A 79 -6.87 -1.67 11.12
N VAL A 80 -5.73 -1.82 10.44
CA VAL A 80 -5.57 -1.65 8.99
C VAL A 80 -5.00 -2.91 8.37
N TRP A 81 -5.82 -3.63 7.60
CA TRP A 81 -5.40 -4.80 6.83
C TRP A 81 -5.02 -4.38 5.40
N CYS A 82 -3.85 -4.78 4.93
CA CYS A 82 -3.36 -4.48 3.58
C CYS A 82 -3.24 -5.76 2.75
N VAL A 83 -3.67 -5.70 1.49
CA VAL A 83 -3.61 -6.81 0.52
C VAL A 83 -3.00 -6.33 -0.78
N LYS A 84 -1.95 -7.00 -1.25
CA LYS A 84 -1.38 -6.83 -2.60
C LYS A 84 -1.97 -7.88 -3.54
N THR A 85 -2.63 -7.46 -4.60
CA THR A 85 -3.38 -8.36 -5.49
C THR A 85 -2.64 -8.67 -6.81
N THR A 86 -1.75 -7.79 -7.25
CA THR A 86 -1.11 -7.86 -8.59
C THR A 86 0.31 -8.42 -8.53
N VAL A 87 1.27 -7.67 -7.97
CA VAL A 87 2.70 -8.03 -7.95
C VAL A 87 3.17 -8.31 -6.52
N GLY A 88 3.78 -9.48 -6.32
CA GLY A 88 4.30 -9.89 -5.00
C GLY A 88 3.17 -9.99 -3.98
N GLN A 89 2.22 -10.88 -4.26
CA GLN A 89 1.03 -11.12 -3.44
C GLN A 89 1.40 -11.27 -1.97
N LYS A 90 0.72 -10.49 -1.14
CA LYS A 90 0.96 -10.43 0.30
C LYS A 90 -0.28 -9.88 0.96
N GLN A 91 -0.57 -10.35 2.16
CA GLN A 91 -1.61 -9.80 3.01
C GLN A 91 -1.19 -9.80 4.47
N GLY A 92 -1.70 -8.86 5.25
CA GLY A 92 -1.39 -8.75 6.66
C GLY A 92 -1.78 -7.39 7.24
N TRP A 93 -1.56 -7.25 8.53
CA TRP A 93 -1.58 -5.97 9.22
C TRP A 93 -0.58 -5.00 8.61
N LEU A 94 -0.96 -3.74 8.47
CA LEU A 94 -0.15 -2.74 7.78
C LEU A 94 1.18 -2.52 8.52
N ALA A 95 2.28 -2.64 7.76
CA ALA A 95 3.66 -2.50 8.21
C ALA A 95 4.54 -2.01 7.03
N PRO A 96 5.82 -1.65 7.23
CA PRO A 96 6.71 -1.13 6.17
C PRO A 96 7.16 -2.12 5.09
N SER A 97 6.38 -3.19 4.84
CA SER A 97 6.79 -4.33 4.01
C SER A 97 5.82 -4.63 2.86
N PHE A 98 4.97 -3.67 2.50
CA PHE A 98 4.00 -3.77 1.39
C PHE A 98 4.45 -3.06 0.10
N GLY A 99 5.71 -2.62 0.04
CA GLY A 99 6.31 -2.09 -1.19
C GLY A 99 6.64 -3.18 -2.22
N ALA A 100 7.54 -2.83 -3.15
CA ALA A 100 8.04 -3.72 -4.20
C ALA A 100 8.77 -4.96 -3.65
N ARG A 101 9.32 -4.85 -2.43
CA ARG A 101 10.01 -5.90 -1.67
C ARG A 101 9.66 -5.71 -0.18
N ASP A 102 9.95 -6.71 0.65
CA ASP A 102 9.65 -6.63 2.09
C ASP A 102 10.44 -5.54 2.83
N THR A 103 11.55 -5.05 2.25
CA THR A 103 12.36 -3.95 2.78
C THR A 103 11.99 -2.58 2.19
N PHE A 104 10.83 -2.49 1.54
CA PHE A 104 10.35 -1.32 0.82
C PHE A 104 8.92 -0.96 1.22
N ILE A 105 8.62 0.33 1.13
CA ILE A 105 7.31 0.93 1.32
C ILE A 105 6.82 1.62 0.04
N GLY A 106 5.50 1.67 -0.10
CA GLY A 106 4.83 2.67 -0.94
C GLY A 106 3.98 3.63 -0.10
N PRO A 107 3.09 4.37 -0.76
CA PRO A 107 2.21 5.33 -0.08
C PRO A 107 1.21 4.65 0.87
N GLU A 108 0.98 3.33 0.74
CA GLU A 108 0.07 2.58 1.60
C GLU A 108 0.42 2.71 3.09
N PHE A 109 1.70 2.87 3.43
CA PHE A 109 2.12 2.88 4.81
C PHE A 109 1.60 4.13 5.52
N GLN A 110 2.00 5.33 5.07
CA GLN A 110 1.51 6.57 5.69
C GLN A 110 0.02 6.81 5.40
N PHE A 111 -0.48 6.44 4.22
CA PHE A 111 -1.92 6.53 3.92
C PHE A 111 -2.74 5.72 4.93
N GLY A 112 -2.35 4.47 5.18
CA GLY A 112 -3.03 3.59 6.11
C GLY A 112 -3.00 4.09 7.56
N HIS A 113 -1.89 4.71 8.00
CA HIS A 113 -1.87 5.40 9.28
C HIS A 113 -2.93 6.50 9.38
N VAL A 114 -3.01 7.37 8.36
CA VAL A 114 -3.95 8.49 8.32
C VAL A 114 -5.40 8.00 8.30
N VAL A 115 -5.74 7.03 7.45
CA VAL A 115 -7.14 6.55 7.38
C VAL A 115 -7.52 5.69 8.58
N GLY A 116 -6.59 4.92 9.15
CA GLY A 116 -6.85 4.18 10.38
C GLY A 116 -7.13 5.11 11.57
N ASP A 117 -6.51 6.29 11.63
CA ASP A 117 -6.82 7.28 12.67
C ASP A 117 -8.14 8.02 12.41
N ALA A 118 -8.57 8.09 11.14
CA ALA A 118 -9.76 8.82 10.72
C ALA A 118 -11.07 8.02 10.90
N PHE A 119 -11.00 6.69 10.98
CA PHE A 119 -12.17 5.82 11.07
C PHE A 119 -12.07 4.91 12.30
N GLU A 120 -13.18 4.76 13.03
CA GLU A 120 -13.28 3.78 14.12
C GLU A 120 -13.47 2.35 13.60
N GLU A 121 -13.98 2.21 12.37
CA GLU A 121 -14.15 0.91 11.74
C GLU A 121 -12.84 0.38 11.14
N PRO A 122 -12.66 -0.96 11.07
CA PRO A 122 -11.46 -1.53 10.46
C PRO A 122 -11.32 -1.11 9.00
N VAL A 123 -10.07 -0.89 8.58
CA VAL A 123 -9.71 -0.48 7.23
C VAL A 123 -9.14 -1.66 6.46
N LEU A 124 -9.56 -1.81 5.21
CA LEU A 124 -8.96 -2.68 4.21
C LEU A 124 -8.34 -1.84 3.09
N ILE A 125 -7.04 -1.99 2.88
CA ILE A 125 -6.32 -1.45 1.74
C ILE A 125 -6.10 -2.56 0.72
N ILE A 126 -6.60 -2.37 -0.50
CA ILE A 126 -6.38 -3.24 -1.65
C ILE A 126 -5.39 -2.55 -2.59
N LYS A 127 -4.18 -3.06 -2.66
CA LYS A 127 -3.09 -2.54 -3.49
C LYS A 127 -3.02 -3.32 -4.81
N ALA A 128 -3.60 -2.72 -5.84
CA ALA A 128 -3.67 -3.23 -7.21
C ALA A 128 -2.78 -2.37 -8.12
N SER A 129 -1.46 -2.53 -7.98
CA SER A 129 -0.48 -1.69 -8.66
C SER A 129 0.59 -2.52 -9.35
N GLN A 130 1.05 -2.10 -10.54
CA GLN A 130 2.08 -2.81 -11.30
C GLN A 130 2.95 -1.82 -12.07
N GLY A 131 4.28 -1.95 -11.91
CA GLY A 131 5.23 -1.06 -12.57
C GLY A 131 5.24 -1.23 -14.08
N ASN A 132 5.65 -0.17 -14.79
CA ASN A 132 5.77 -0.16 -16.25
C ASN A 132 4.46 -0.53 -16.96
N ARG A 133 3.35 0.07 -16.52
CA ARG A 133 2.02 -0.10 -17.11
C ARG A 133 1.41 1.26 -17.36
N SER A 134 0.86 1.43 -18.54
CA SER A 134 0.21 2.63 -19.02
C SER A 134 -1.28 2.39 -19.24
N LEU A 135 -2.08 3.43 -19.03
CA LEU A 135 -3.53 3.35 -19.26
C LEU A 135 -3.87 3.29 -20.76
N GLY A 136 -3.08 3.99 -21.59
CA GLY A 136 -3.30 4.07 -23.04
C GLY A 136 -2.77 2.88 -23.84
N TRP A 137 -2.22 1.86 -23.19
CA TRP A 137 -1.70 0.68 -23.87
C TRP A 137 -1.90 -0.57 -23.03
N ASP A 138 -1.28 -0.68 -21.86
CA ASP A 138 -1.29 -1.94 -21.12
C ASP A 138 -2.65 -2.28 -20.49
N ILE A 139 -3.30 -1.29 -19.88
CA ILE A 139 -4.57 -1.43 -19.15
C ILE A 139 -5.72 -0.79 -19.95
N LEU A 140 -5.62 -0.84 -21.29
CA LEU A 140 -6.63 -0.28 -22.17
C LEU A 140 -7.91 -1.15 -22.09
N PRO A 141 -9.10 -0.58 -21.81
CA PRO A 141 -10.33 -1.36 -21.71
C PRO A 141 -10.75 -2.02 -23.04
N PRO A 142 -11.42 -3.18 -23.01
CA PRO A 142 -12.02 -3.79 -24.19
C PRO A 142 -12.93 -2.82 -24.94
N GLY A 143 -12.77 -2.77 -26.26
CA GLY A 143 -13.52 -1.86 -27.12
C GLY A 143 -12.98 -0.43 -27.21
N SER A 144 -11.84 -0.14 -26.58
CA SER A 144 -11.16 1.16 -26.77
C SER A 144 -10.71 1.31 -28.22
N GLU A 145 -11.13 2.40 -28.85
CA GLU A 145 -10.81 2.70 -30.24
C GLU A 145 -9.42 3.32 -30.40
N ARG A 146 -8.87 3.23 -31.61
CA ARG A 146 -7.68 3.99 -32.00
C ARG A 146 -8.02 5.48 -31.99
N PHE A 147 -7.04 6.31 -31.65
CA PHE A 147 -7.19 7.76 -31.73
C PHE A 147 -5.94 8.42 -32.31
N GLU A 148 -6.11 9.60 -32.88
CA GLU A 148 -5.01 10.39 -33.42
C GLU A 148 -4.64 11.54 -32.48
N HIS A 149 -3.34 11.73 -32.24
CA HIS A 149 -2.82 12.87 -31.50
C HIS A 149 -1.43 13.24 -32.03
N GLU A 150 -1.22 14.53 -32.30
CA GLU A 150 0.05 15.08 -32.81
C GLU A 150 0.59 14.33 -34.05
N GLY A 151 -0.31 13.98 -34.99
CA GLY A 151 0.06 13.28 -36.23
C GLY A 151 0.42 11.81 -36.07
N ARG A 152 0.13 11.22 -34.90
CA ARG A 152 0.31 9.79 -34.62
C ARG A 152 -1.02 9.12 -34.32
N THR A 153 -1.20 7.93 -34.83
CA THR A 153 -2.29 7.03 -34.44
C THR A 153 -1.82 6.19 -33.26
N TYR A 154 -2.59 6.21 -32.19
CA TYR A 154 -2.41 5.39 -31.00
C TYR A 154 -3.32 4.17 -31.07
N ALA A 155 -2.82 3.06 -30.54
CA ALA A 155 -3.49 1.77 -30.57
C ALA A 155 -4.88 1.78 -29.94
N GLY A 156 -5.79 1.04 -30.57
CA GLY A 156 -7.01 0.54 -29.94
C GLY A 156 -6.76 -0.81 -29.28
N TYR A 157 -7.73 -1.27 -28.51
CA TYR A 157 -7.65 -2.56 -27.83
C TYR A 157 -7.39 -3.71 -28.82
N GLY A 158 -6.43 -4.58 -28.50
CA GLY A 158 -6.00 -5.71 -29.33
C GLY A 158 -4.94 -5.40 -30.37
N ASP A 159 -4.59 -4.14 -30.62
CA ASP A 159 -3.49 -3.80 -31.51
C ASP A 159 -2.14 -4.24 -30.93
N ASP A 160 -1.21 -4.66 -31.78
CA ASP A 160 0.14 -5.13 -31.42
C ASP A 160 1.22 -4.04 -31.56
N THR A 161 0.83 -2.84 -32.00
CA THR A 161 1.71 -1.69 -32.23
C THR A 161 1.21 -0.49 -31.43
N PRO A 162 1.96 0.05 -30.45
CA PRO A 162 1.44 1.05 -29.51
C PRO A 162 1.07 2.39 -30.13
N SER A 163 1.84 2.84 -31.12
CA SER A 163 1.49 3.97 -31.98
C SER A 163 2.31 3.97 -33.25
N TRP A 164 1.79 4.59 -34.32
CA TRP A 164 2.48 4.74 -35.61
C TRP A 164 2.11 6.08 -36.27
N VAL A 165 2.93 6.53 -37.22
CA VAL A 165 2.58 7.62 -38.13
C VAL A 165 1.92 7.00 -39.36
N GLU A 166 0.86 7.62 -39.88
CA GLU A 166 0.17 7.12 -41.06
C GLU A 166 1.13 7.06 -42.27
N GLY A 167 1.12 5.92 -42.97
CA GLY A 167 2.04 5.66 -44.09
C GLY A 167 3.44 5.16 -43.71
N GLU A 168 3.81 5.14 -42.42
CA GLU A 168 5.03 4.47 -41.95
C GLU A 168 4.79 2.97 -41.67
N GLU A 169 5.86 2.18 -41.78
CA GLU A 169 5.82 0.76 -41.42
C GLU A 169 5.55 0.59 -39.91
N LYS A 170 4.52 -0.20 -39.58
CA LYS A 170 4.19 -0.54 -38.19
C LYS A 170 5.26 -1.46 -37.61
N LYS A 171 5.60 -1.23 -36.33
CA LYS A 171 6.57 -2.04 -35.59
C LYS A 171 5.83 -2.84 -34.50
N PRO A 172 5.32 -4.04 -34.83
CA PRO A 172 4.63 -4.86 -33.86
C PRO A 172 5.58 -5.27 -32.73
N VAL A 173 5.05 -5.37 -31.52
CA VAL A 173 5.75 -5.88 -30.35
C VAL A 173 5.14 -7.20 -29.89
N ASN A 174 5.87 -7.97 -29.10
CA ASN A 174 5.33 -9.18 -28.45
C ASN A 174 4.46 -8.81 -27.23
N TRP A 175 3.46 -7.97 -27.48
CA TRP A 175 2.49 -7.42 -26.53
C TRP A 175 1.28 -6.91 -27.32
N TYR A 176 0.16 -6.62 -26.65
CA TYR A 176 -0.97 -5.95 -27.30
C TYR A 176 -1.67 -4.97 -26.36
N ALA A 177 -2.36 -3.99 -26.93
CA ALA A 177 -3.15 -3.01 -26.20
C ALA A 177 -4.27 -3.71 -25.42
N GLY A 178 -4.29 -3.53 -24.10
CA GLY A 178 -5.24 -4.17 -23.19
C GLY A 178 -4.77 -5.51 -22.64
N LYS A 179 -3.56 -5.99 -22.99
CA LYS A 179 -3.07 -7.27 -22.46
C LYS A 179 -3.12 -7.36 -20.94
N GLN A 180 -2.70 -6.30 -20.24
CA GLN A 180 -2.69 -6.34 -18.79
C GLN A 180 -4.11 -6.22 -18.22
N TYR A 181 -5.03 -5.54 -18.93
CA TYR A 181 -6.44 -5.59 -18.58
C TYR A 181 -6.93 -7.04 -18.59
N ASP A 182 -6.66 -7.80 -19.66
CA ASP A 182 -7.11 -9.18 -19.81
C ASP A 182 -6.48 -10.12 -18.77
N ASP A 183 -5.20 -9.95 -18.47
CA ASP A 183 -4.51 -10.76 -17.47
C ASP A 183 -5.06 -10.53 -16.03
N PHE A 184 -5.82 -9.46 -15.80
CA PHE A 184 -6.42 -9.14 -14.49
C PHE A 184 -7.87 -9.61 -14.32
N VAL A 185 -8.59 -9.93 -15.40
CA VAL A 185 -9.99 -10.41 -15.36
C VAL A 185 -10.04 -11.93 -15.29
#